data_AF-A0A8J6VKF5-F1
#
_entry.id   AF-A0A8J6VKF5-F1
#
_cell.length_a   1.000
_cell.length_b   1.000
_cell.length_c   1.000
_cell.angle_alpha   90.00
_cell.angle_beta   90.00
_cell.angle_gamma   90.00
#
_symmetry.space_group_name_H-M   'P 1'
#
loop_
_entity.id
_entity.type
_entity.pdbx_description
1 polymer ?
#
loop_
_entity_poly.entity_id
_entity_poly.type
_entity_poly.pdbx_seq_one_letter_code
_entity_poly.pdbx_strand_id
1 'polypeptide(L)'
;MLSTDLLFAWSNWQPLEGCWRGSLILSKPGLYRIRRCGRSDLDYIGQTGSGTMTLRKRLGMLKGVYADVMPYRDPHTAAPALWALRHHLNCMFEVSVLPLQGDTSWRKGLEALATSLYRQQEGRSPNVNFGRILEGYSISSSNNKRLVDAGKRFRGGLTNRTEANHLPSMPPVGSLVDDPRSLNWCGHQWSQWQPLSTVVQQLPADKYGLYRLQSAHQTGLVYIGQGLVKARLNIHLKKASKPPEKQDKQGEVFTSAEPLECSWVLNQDWHLHQRLELENDLIASHLLVTEQVPAAQFMG
;
A
#
# COMPACT_ATOMS: atom_id res chain seq x y z
N MET A 1 -17.24 -7.51 12.67
CA MET A 1 -15.83 -7.72 12.29
C MET A 1 -15.83 -8.65 11.09
N LEU A 2 -15.10 -8.30 10.04
CA LEU A 2 -15.12 -9.06 8.78
C LEU A 2 -14.63 -10.51 8.97
N SER A 3 -15.39 -11.48 8.45
CA SER A 3 -15.00 -12.89 8.42
C SER A 3 -13.96 -13.13 7.30
N THR A 4 -12.68 -13.13 7.67
CA THR A 4 -11.56 -13.18 6.73
C THR A 4 -11.47 -14.47 5.91
N ASP A 5 -11.84 -15.61 6.50
CA ASP A 5 -11.75 -16.93 5.85
C ASP A 5 -12.72 -17.06 4.67
N LEU A 6 -13.90 -16.44 4.79
CA LEU A 6 -14.88 -16.37 3.71
C LEU A 6 -14.51 -15.33 2.65
N LEU A 7 -13.78 -14.29 3.05
CA LEU A 7 -13.41 -13.17 2.19
C LEU A 7 -12.25 -13.51 1.24
N PHE A 8 -11.31 -14.34 1.69
CA PHE A 8 -10.07 -14.64 0.98
C PHE A 8 -10.02 -16.08 0.42
N ALA A 9 -11.00 -16.43 -0.40
CA ALA A 9 -11.04 -17.70 -1.14
C ALA A 9 -10.10 -17.69 -2.36
N TRP A 10 -8.79 -17.67 -2.10
CA TRP A 10 -7.75 -17.66 -3.12
C TRP A 10 -7.81 -18.87 -4.05
N SER A 11 -7.55 -18.67 -5.35
CA SER A 11 -7.41 -19.77 -6.30
C SER A 11 -6.22 -20.67 -5.94
N ASN A 12 -6.21 -21.88 -6.50
CA ASN A 12 -4.99 -22.70 -6.55
C ASN A 12 -3.84 -21.91 -7.18
N TRP A 13 -2.63 -22.22 -6.74
CA TRP A 13 -1.40 -21.67 -7.29
C TRP A 13 -1.17 -22.17 -8.71
N GLN A 14 -0.69 -21.29 -9.58
CA GLN A 14 -0.39 -21.58 -10.98
C GLN A 14 0.92 -20.87 -11.38
N PRO A 15 1.67 -21.36 -12.38
CA PRO A 15 2.86 -20.67 -12.86
C PRO A 15 2.56 -19.21 -13.20
N LEU A 16 3.37 -18.27 -12.71
CA LEU A 16 3.20 -16.84 -13.05
C LEU A 16 3.55 -16.59 -14.52
N GLU A 17 4.57 -17.29 -15.03
CA GLU A 17 5.00 -17.14 -16.42
C GLU A 17 3.88 -17.58 -17.38
N GLY A 18 3.47 -16.67 -18.27
CA GLY A 18 2.48 -16.97 -19.29
C GLY A 18 1.03 -17.11 -18.79
N CYS A 19 0.74 -16.95 -17.49
CA CYS A 19 -0.62 -17.10 -16.92
C CYS A 19 -1.67 -16.20 -17.59
N TRP A 20 -1.26 -15.10 -18.21
CA TRP A 20 -2.11 -14.14 -18.89
C TRP A 20 -2.52 -14.55 -20.32
N ARG A 21 -1.91 -15.59 -20.90
CA ARG A 21 -2.17 -16.04 -22.29
C ARG A 21 -3.40 -16.95 -22.41
N GLY A 22 -3.81 -17.60 -21.31
CA GLY A 22 -4.91 -18.56 -21.29
C GLY A 22 -6.21 -18.03 -20.66
N SER A 23 -7.15 -18.94 -20.45
CA SER A 23 -8.42 -18.69 -19.76
C SER A 23 -8.36 -18.87 -18.25
N LEU A 24 -7.29 -19.49 -17.72
CA LEU A 24 -7.13 -19.83 -16.31
C LEU A 24 -7.25 -18.61 -15.38
N ILE A 25 -6.64 -17.49 -15.76
CA ILE A 25 -6.82 -16.23 -15.05
C ILE A 25 -8.02 -15.48 -15.64
N LEU A 26 -9.04 -15.25 -14.82
CA LEU A 26 -10.24 -14.53 -15.23
C LEU A 26 -9.94 -13.07 -15.59
N SER A 27 -10.63 -12.57 -16.62
CA SER A 27 -10.63 -11.15 -17.01
C SER A 27 -11.54 -10.32 -16.10
N LYS A 28 -11.32 -10.38 -14.79
CA LYS A 28 -12.09 -9.66 -13.77
C LYS A 28 -11.16 -8.77 -12.91
N PRO A 29 -11.69 -7.73 -12.26
CA PRO A 29 -10.99 -7.05 -11.15
C PRO A 29 -10.72 -8.03 -10.00
N GLY A 30 -9.77 -7.70 -9.13
CA GLY A 30 -9.48 -8.51 -7.95
C GLY A 30 -8.09 -8.33 -7.36
N LEU A 31 -7.73 -9.25 -6.49
CA LEU A 31 -6.42 -9.34 -5.84
C LEU A 31 -5.62 -10.50 -6.42
N TYR A 32 -4.29 -10.43 -6.28
CA TYR A 32 -3.38 -11.52 -6.60
C TYR A 32 -2.22 -11.53 -5.61
N ARG A 33 -1.68 -12.72 -5.37
CA ARG A 33 -0.49 -12.93 -4.56
C ARG A 33 0.51 -13.79 -5.32
N ILE A 34 1.78 -13.53 -5.11
CA ILE A 34 2.90 -14.15 -5.82
C ILE A 34 3.86 -14.71 -4.79
N ARG A 35 4.38 -15.90 -5.07
CA ARG A 35 5.48 -16.51 -4.32
C ARG A 35 6.39 -17.29 -5.25
N ARG A 36 7.59 -17.60 -4.77
CA ARG A 36 8.47 -18.60 -5.39
C ARG A 36 7.83 -19.99 -5.34
N CYS A 37 7.98 -20.76 -6.41
CA CYS A 37 7.44 -22.11 -6.50
C CYS A 37 7.92 -22.97 -5.32
N GLY A 38 6.99 -23.67 -4.68
CA GLY A 38 7.28 -24.59 -3.57
C GLY A 38 7.54 -23.91 -2.22
N ARG A 39 7.41 -22.58 -2.13
CA ARG A 39 7.51 -21.86 -0.85
C ARG A 39 6.14 -21.57 -0.24
N SER A 40 6.10 -21.40 1.07
CA SER A 40 4.89 -20.99 1.81
C SER A 40 4.76 -19.47 1.94
N ASP A 41 5.88 -18.76 2.06
CA ASP A 41 5.92 -17.31 2.22
C ASP A 41 5.65 -16.58 0.90
N LEU A 42 5.27 -15.31 0.99
CA LEU A 42 4.88 -14.49 -0.15
C LEU A 42 5.99 -13.51 -0.54
N ASP A 43 6.14 -13.32 -1.84
CA ASP A 43 6.98 -12.27 -2.39
C ASP A 43 6.18 -10.99 -2.63
N TYR A 44 4.92 -11.12 -3.06
CA TYR A 44 4.09 -9.96 -3.37
C TYR A 44 2.59 -10.20 -3.19
N ILE A 45 1.86 -9.18 -2.74
CA ILE A 45 0.39 -9.08 -2.81
C ILE A 45 0.04 -7.77 -3.52
N GLY A 46 -0.91 -7.84 -4.46
CA GLY A 46 -1.36 -6.70 -5.25
C GLY A 46 -2.86 -6.74 -5.58
N GLN A 47 -3.40 -5.62 -6.05
CA GLN A 47 -4.76 -5.54 -6.62
C GLN A 47 -4.82 -4.95 -8.03
N THR A 48 -5.98 -5.12 -8.66
CA THR A 48 -6.33 -4.50 -9.92
C THR A 48 -7.84 -4.33 -10.10
N GLY A 49 -8.26 -3.41 -10.98
CA GLY A 49 -9.68 -3.27 -11.33
C GLY A 49 -10.17 -1.87 -11.72
N SER A 50 -9.29 -0.87 -11.81
CA SER A 50 -9.71 0.46 -12.29
C SER A 50 -9.87 0.48 -13.82
N GLY A 51 -10.97 1.06 -14.31
CA GLY A 51 -11.28 1.16 -15.74
C GLY A 51 -11.30 -0.20 -16.42
N THR A 52 -10.50 -0.36 -17.48
CA THR A 52 -10.44 -1.62 -18.25
C THR A 52 -9.43 -2.64 -17.68
N MET A 53 -8.81 -2.37 -16.54
CA MET A 53 -7.77 -3.22 -15.97
C MET A 53 -8.35 -4.47 -15.30
N THR A 54 -7.78 -5.64 -15.60
CA THR A 54 -8.20 -6.93 -15.05
C THR A 54 -7.02 -7.67 -14.43
N LEU A 55 -7.28 -8.76 -13.70
CA LEU A 55 -6.25 -9.70 -13.20
C LEU A 55 -5.36 -10.18 -14.34
N ARG A 56 -5.97 -10.66 -15.43
CA ARG A 56 -5.22 -11.10 -16.62
C ARG A 56 -4.30 -10.01 -17.18
N LYS A 57 -4.80 -8.79 -17.37
CA LYS A 57 -4.00 -7.66 -17.89
C LYS A 57 -2.88 -7.27 -16.92
N ARG A 58 -3.18 -7.18 -15.62
CA ARG A 58 -2.22 -6.81 -14.58
C ARG A 58 -1.10 -7.85 -14.47
N LEU A 59 -1.42 -9.12 -14.49
CA LEU A 59 -0.41 -10.19 -14.48
C LEU A 59 0.38 -10.23 -15.79
N GLY A 60 -0.23 -9.90 -16.94
CA GLY A 60 0.48 -9.73 -18.21
C GLY A 60 1.54 -8.62 -18.20
N MET A 61 1.40 -7.62 -17.33
CA MET A 61 2.40 -6.57 -17.13
C MET A 61 3.67 -7.07 -16.44
N LEU A 62 3.62 -8.24 -15.79
CA LEU A 62 4.77 -8.87 -15.14
C LEU A 62 5.63 -9.70 -16.09
N LYS A 63 5.33 -9.74 -17.40
CA LYS A 63 6.15 -10.48 -18.39
C LYS A 63 7.65 -10.13 -18.32
N GLY A 64 7.99 -8.89 -17.95
CA GLY A 64 9.36 -8.42 -17.84
C GLY A 64 10.17 -9.06 -16.71
N VAL A 65 9.51 -9.72 -15.74
CA VAL A 65 10.19 -10.48 -14.67
C VAL A 65 11.08 -11.58 -15.26
N TYR A 66 10.69 -12.16 -16.40
CA TYR A 66 11.38 -13.25 -17.07
C TYR A 66 12.34 -12.79 -18.19
N ALA A 67 12.55 -11.49 -18.37
CA ALA A 67 13.47 -10.96 -19.36
C ALA A 67 14.94 -11.03 -18.88
N ASP A 68 15.89 -10.92 -19.82
CA ASP A 68 17.33 -10.89 -19.52
C ASP A 68 17.76 -9.62 -18.78
N VAL A 69 17.06 -8.51 -19.01
CA VAL A 69 17.34 -7.21 -18.41
C VAL A 69 16.21 -6.80 -17.49
N MET A 70 16.56 -6.23 -16.33
CA MET A 70 15.59 -5.72 -15.36
C MET A 70 14.55 -4.80 -16.01
N PRO A 71 13.23 -5.03 -15.81
CA PRO A 71 12.19 -4.16 -16.33
C PRO A 71 12.17 -2.81 -15.60
N TYR A 72 11.49 -1.81 -16.16
CA TYR A 72 11.16 -0.58 -15.45
C TYR A 72 10.02 -0.81 -14.43
N ARG A 73 9.81 0.15 -13.52
CA ARG A 73 8.67 0.12 -12.57
C ARG A 73 7.30 0.28 -13.23
N ASP A 74 7.26 0.77 -14.46
CA ASP A 74 6.03 0.80 -15.25
C ASP A 74 6.10 -0.28 -16.34
N PRO A 75 5.01 -1.02 -16.59
CA PRO A 75 3.65 -0.79 -16.08
C PRO A 75 3.32 -1.47 -14.74
N HIS A 76 4.30 -2.12 -14.08
CA HIS A 76 4.08 -2.83 -12.83
C HIS A 76 5.19 -2.60 -11.82
N THR A 77 4.86 -1.96 -10.69
CA THR A 77 5.85 -1.46 -9.72
C THR A 77 6.71 -2.56 -9.10
N ALA A 78 6.16 -3.74 -8.86
CA ALA A 78 6.91 -4.87 -8.31
C ALA A 78 7.79 -5.63 -9.33
N ALA A 79 7.63 -5.40 -10.64
CA ALA A 79 8.32 -6.21 -11.66
C ALA A 79 9.86 -6.18 -11.54
N PRO A 80 10.52 -5.04 -11.28
CA PRO A 80 11.98 -5.01 -11.15
C PRO A 80 12.49 -5.78 -9.93
N ALA A 81 11.75 -5.76 -8.82
CA ALA A 81 12.14 -6.44 -7.59
C ALA A 81 11.93 -7.96 -7.68
N LEU A 82 10.83 -8.41 -8.33
CA LEU A 82 10.63 -9.82 -8.67
C LEU A 82 11.70 -10.31 -9.65
N TRP A 83 12.11 -9.48 -10.62
CA TRP A 83 13.23 -9.79 -11.51
C TRP A 83 14.54 -9.98 -10.72
N ALA A 84 14.82 -9.11 -9.75
CA ALA A 84 16.03 -9.22 -8.92
C ALA A 84 16.06 -10.53 -8.13
N LEU A 85 14.94 -10.91 -7.51
CA LEU A 85 14.80 -12.19 -6.82
C LEU A 85 15.03 -13.38 -7.77
N ARG A 86 14.39 -13.37 -8.96
CA ARG A 86 14.58 -14.41 -9.98
C ARG A 86 16.03 -14.54 -10.40
N HIS A 87 16.64 -13.42 -10.76
CA HIS A 87 17.99 -13.37 -11.27
C HIS A 87 19.01 -13.85 -10.22
N HIS A 88 18.83 -13.45 -8.96
CA HIS A 88 19.75 -13.82 -7.89
C HIS A 88 19.61 -15.29 -7.48
N LEU A 89 18.38 -15.78 -7.36
CA LEU A 89 18.09 -17.10 -6.78
C LEU A 89 17.85 -18.20 -7.83
N ASN A 90 17.86 -17.85 -9.12
CA ASN A 90 17.48 -18.75 -10.23
C ASN A 90 16.14 -19.48 -9.97
N CYS A 91 15.15 -18.74 -9.46
CA CYS A 91 13.86 -19.30 -9.05
C CYS A 91 12.73 -19.06 -10.07
N MET A 92 11.64 -19.80 -9.95
CA MET A 92 10.39 -19.53 -10.68
C MET A 92 9.31 -19.03 -9.72
N PHE A 93 8.33 -18.30 -10.24
CA PHE A 93 7.20 -17.79 -9.46
C PHE A 93 5.90 -18.48 -9.84
N GLU A 94 5.03 -18.57 -8.85
CA GLU A 94 3.62 -18.93 -8.99
C GLU A 94 2.73 -17.82 -8.46
N VAL A 95 1.50 -17.78 -8.96
CA VAL A 95 0.48 -16.78 -8.65
C VAL A 95 -0.81 -17.46 -8.23
N SER A 96 -1.49 -16.84 -7.28
CA SER A 96 -2.84 -17.19 -6.85
C SER A 96 -3.69 -15.92 -6.88
N VAL A 97 -4.91 -16.02 -7.39
CA VAL A 97 -5.77 -14.86 -7.64
C VAL A 97 -7.09 -14.97 -6.89
N LEU A 98 -7.70 -13.81 -6.64
CA LEU A 98 -8.99 -13.68 -6.00
C LEU A 98 -9.82 -12.63 -6.77
N PRO A 99 -10.66 -13.07 -7.72
CA PRO A 99 -11.56 -12.19 -8.45
C PRO A 99 -12.56 -11.52 -7.48
N LEU A 100 -12.58 -10.19 -7.44
CA LEU A 100 -13.42 -9.42 -6.52
C LEU A 100 -14.01 -8.21 -7.22
N GLN A 101 -15.31 -7.99 -6.99
CA GLN A 101 -16.01 -6.77 -7.38
C GLN A 101 -15.87 -5.69 -6.31
N GLY A 102 -16.27 -4.47 -6.66
CA GLY A 102 -16.21 -3.30 -5.79
C GLY A 102 -15.51 -2.13 -6.48
N ASP A 103 -15.44 -1.00 -5.81
CA ASP A 103 -14.68 0.14 -6.30
C ASP A 103 -13.17 -0.01 -6.03
N THR A 104 -12.40 1.00 -6.41
CA THR A 104 -10.95 1.00 -6.20
C THR A 104 -10.58 1.14 -4.72
N SER A 105 -11.37 1.85 -3.91
CA SER A 105 -11.10 2.03 -2.50
C SER A 105 -11.27 0.71 -1.75
N TRP A 106 -12.39 0.02 -2.00
CA TRP A 106 -12.68 -1.29 -1.44
C TRP A 106 -11.58 -2.31 -1.77
N ARG A 107 -11.19 -2.44 -3.04
CA ARG A 107 -10.11 -3.37 -3.44
C ARG A 107 -8.76 -3.05 -2.80
N LYS A 108 -8.40 -1.78 -2.66
CA LYS A 108 -7.16 -1.37 -1.98
C LYS A 108 -7.25 -1.61 -0.47
N GLY A 109 -8.42 -1.44 0.13
CA GLY A 109 -8.67 -1.85 1.52
C GLY A 109 -8.47 -3.34 1.72
N LEU A 110 -9.02 -4.17 0.83
CA LEU A 110 -8.84 -5.62 0.86
C LEU A 110 -7.38 -6.03 0.61
N GLU A 111 -6.66 -5.35 -0.28
CA GLU A 111 -5.22 -5.55 -0.48
C GLU A 111 -4.43 -5.24 0.79
N ALA A 112 -4.77 -4.14 1.47
CA ALA A 112 -4.17 -3.79 2.75
C ALA A 112 -4.45 -4.86 3.79
N LEU A 113 -5.71 -5.30 3.92
CA LEU A 113 -6.10 -6.36 4.86
C LEU A 113 -5.39 -7.68 4.59
N ALA A 114 -5.35 -8.16 3.34
CA ALA A 114 -4.63 -9.37 2.97
C ALA A 114 -3.14 -9.29 3.32
N THR A 115 -2.53 -8.13 3.07
CA THR A 115 -1.11 -7.89 3.38
C THR A 115 -0.86 -7.86 4.88
N SER A 116 -1.73 -7.24 5.66
CA SER A 116 -1.59 -7.14 7.11
C SER A 116 -1.87 -8.45 7.82
N LEU A 117 -2.85 -9.26 7.36
CA LEU A 117 -3.06 -10.62 7.88
C LEU A 117 -1.82 -11.49 7.67
N TYR A 118 -1.22 -11.41 6.48
CA TYR A 118 0.06 -12.08 6.23
C TYR A 118 1.17 -11.58 7.16
N ARG A 119 1.25 -10.26 7.38
CA ARG A 119 2.23 -9.67 8.30
C ARG A 119 2.03 -10.12 9.75
N GLN A 120 0.79 -10.24 10.22
CA GLN A 120 0.45 -10.78 11.55
C GLN A 120 0.90 -12.24 11.69
N GLN A 121 0.73 -13.05 10.64
CA GLN A 121 1.15 -14.45 10.64
C GLN A 121 2.67 -14.62 10.58
N GLU A 122 3.35 -13.88 9.69
CA GLU A 122 4.76 -14.12 9.35
C GLU A 122 5.74 -13.16 10.05
N GLY A 123 5.22 -12.16 10.78
CA GLY A 123 6.02 -11.13 11.45
C GLY A 123 6.75 -10.18 10.50
N ARG A 124 6.38 -10.14 9.21
CA ARG A 124 7.04 -9.32 8.16
C ARG A 124 6.16 -9.13 6.93
N SER A 125 6.44 -8.12 6.12
CA SER A 125 5.80 -7.94 4.81
C SER A 125 6.25 -8.99 3.78
N PRO A 126 5.46 -9.21 2.70
CA PRO A 126 5.94 -9.94 1.54
C PRO A 126 7.21 -9.28 0.96
N ASN A 127 8.12 -10.09 0.42
CA ASN A 127 9.51 -9.68 0.18
C ASN A 127 9.68 -8.40 -0.67
N VAL A 128 8.78 -8.13 -1.62
CA VAL A 128 8.88 -6.99 -2.55
C VAL A 128 7.70 -6.02 -2.49
N ASN A 129 6.83 -6.13 -1.48
CA ASN A 129 5.85 -5.08 -1.19
C ASN A 129 6.55 -3.80 -0.67
N PHE A 130 5.81 -2.69 -0.65
CA PHE A 130 6.26 -1.40 -0.10
C PHE A 130 7.54 -0.82 -0.73
N GLY A 131 7.85 -1.24 -1.97
CA GLY A 131 8.98 -0.73 -2.75
C GLY A 131 10.33 -1.33 -2.36
N ARG A 132 10.33 -2.39 -1.53
CA ARG A 132 11.53 -3.16 -1.17
C ARG A 132 12.12 -3.91 -2.36
N ILE A 133 13.41 -4.15 -2.31
CA ILE A 133 14.16 -4.95 -3.28
C ILE A 133 15.26 -5.72 -2.54
N LEU A 134 15.69 -6.84 -3.11
CA LEU A 134 16.80 -7.62 -2.59
C LEU A 134 18.08 -6.77 -2.47
N GLU A 135 18.80 -6.92 -1.37
CA GLU A 135 20.12 -6.31 -1.18
C GLU A 135 21.08 -6.68 -2.32
N GLY A 136 21.93 -5.75 -2.71
CA GLY A 136 22.81 -5.90 -3.88
C GLY A 136 22.13 -5.58 -5.21
N TYR A 137 20.86 -5.15 -5.21
CA TYR A 137 20.16 -4.68 -6.40
C TYR A 137 19.58 -3.26 -6.22
N SER A 138 19.83 -2.42 -7.22
CA SER A 138 19.16 -1.12 -7.36
C SER A 138 17.87 -1.30 -8.16
N ILE A 139 16.79 -0.62 -7.76
CA ILE A 139 15.51 -0.71 -8.44
C ILE A 139 15.44 0.22 -9.66
N SER A 140 14.91 -0.26 -10.78
CA SER A 140 14.67 0.60 -11.95
C SER A 140 13.76 1.79 -11.66
N SER A 141 13.92 2.87 -12.41
CA SER A 141 12.98 3.98 -12.40
C SER A 141 11.63 3.60 -13.01
N SER A 142 10.65 4.50 -12.88
CA SER A 142 9.46 4.51 -13.74
C SER A 142 9.82 4.77 -15.21
N ASN A 143 8.92 4.44 -16.13
CA ASN A 143 9.07 4.64 -17.57
C ASN A 143 8.01 5.63 -18.08
N ASN A 144 8.16 6.90 -17.71
CA ASN A 144 7.26 7.97 -18.13
C ASN A 144 8.03 9.12 -18.81
N LYS A 145 7.32 9.88 -19.65
CA LYS A 145 7.88 10.99 -20.43
C LYS A 145 8.62 12.01 -19.57
N ARG A 146 8.07 12.38 -18.40
CA ARG A 146 8.71 13.32 -17.48
C ARG A 146 10.12 12.87 -17.05
N LEU A 147 10.31 11.59 -16.74
CA LEU A 147 11.63 11.06 -16.38
C LEU A 147 12.58 10.95 -17.57
N VAL A 148 12.05 10.66 -18.76
CA VAL A 148 12.84 10.66 -20.01
C VAL A 148 13.34 12.07 -20.29
N ASP A 149 12.44 13.06 -20.32
CA ASP A 149 12.76 14.46 -20.62
C ASP A 149 13.76 15.04 -19.59
N ALA A 150 13.69 14.59 -18.34
CA ALA A 150 14.62 15.00 -17.27
C ALA A 150 15.94 14.19 -17.23
N GLY A 151 16.17 13.22 -18.11
CA GLY A 151 17.36 12.35 -18.10
C GLY A 151 17.46 11.43 -16.87
N LYS A 152 16.33 11.20 -16.17
CA LYS A 152 16.26 10.42 -14.92
C LYS A 152 15.66 9.03 -15.10
N ARG A 153 15.42 8.60 -16.34
CA ARG A 153 14.99 7.23 -16.65
C ARG A 153 16.21 6.30 -16.67
N PHE A 154 16.20 5.27 -15.83
CA PHE A 154 17.28 4.28 -15.78
C PHE A 154 16.74 2.88 -15.47
N ARG A 155 17.48 1.85 -15.92
CA ARG A 155 17.26 0.47 -15.48
C ARG A 155 18.17 0.20 -14.30
N GLY A 156 17.60 -0.45 -13.28
CA GLY A 156 18.35 -0.95 -12.15
C GLY A 156 19.14 -2.20 -12.53
N GLY A 157 19.71 -2.85 -11.52
CA GLY A 157 20.60 -3.98 -11.67
C GLY A 157 21.45 -4.18 -10.43
N LEU A 158 22.52 -4.98 -10.56
CA LEU A 158 23.48 -5.19 -9.48
C LEU A 158 24.08 -3.85 -9.01
N THR A 159 24.23 -3.71 -7.70
CA THR A 159 24.84 -2.54 -7.08
C THR A 159 25.60 -2.97 -5.83
N ASN A 160 26.63 -2.20 -5.47
CA ASN A 160 27.34 -2.31 -4.20
C ASN A 160 26.86 -1.28 -3.16
N ARG A 161 25.85 -0.48 -3.49
CA ARG A 161 25.27 0.52 -2.60
C ARG A 161 24.18 -0.12 -1.75
N THR A 162 24.23 0.12 -0.45
CA THR A 162 23.11 -0.17 0.45
C THR A 162 22.13 1.01 0.43
N GLU A 163 20.86 0.72 0.18
CA GLU A 163 19.76 1.68 0.13
C GLU A 163 18.70 1.33 1.18
N ALA A 164 17.90 2.32 1.59
CA ALA A 164 16.89 2.10 2.64
C ALA A 164 15.87 1.01 2.30
N ASN A 165 15.59 0.77 1.01
CA ASN A 165 14.69 -0.28 0.54
C ASN A 165 15.30 -1.70 0.54
N HIS A 166 16.58 -1.85 0.90
CA HIS A 166 17.21 -3.14 1.21
C HIS A 166 16.97 -3.58 2.65
N LEU A 167 16.71 -2.61 3.53
CA LEU A 167 16.51 -2.85 4.94
C LEU A 167 15.32 -3.81 5.18
N PRO A 168 15.33 -4.55 6.30
CA PRO A 168 14.26 -5.47 6.63
C PRO A 168 12.90 -4.76 6.75
N SER A 169 11.86 -5.58 6.60
CA SER A 169 10.49 -5.18 6.97
C SER A 169 10.41 -4.92 8.47
N MET A 170 9.52 -4.02 8.88
CA MET A 170 9.13 -3.97 10.28
C MET A 170 8.03 -5.01 10.58
N PRO A 171 8.13 -5.71 11.72
CA PRO A 171 7.04 -6.53 12.20
C PRO A 171 5.80 -5.67 12.50
N PRO A 172 4.59 -6.25 12.50
CA PRO A 172 3.44 -5.58 13.07
C PRO A 172 3.71 -5.13 14.51
N VAL A 173 3.28 -3.92 14.84
CA VAL A 173 3.51 -3.33 16.18
C VAL A 173 2.47 -3.81 17.19
N GLY A 174 1.25 -4.07 16.75
CA GLY A 174 0.16 -4.54 17.60
C GLY A 174 -0.92 -5.28 16.81
N SER A 175 -2.03 -5.58 17.48
CA SER A 175 -3.15 -6.34 16.94
C SER A 175 -3.95 -5.53 15.90
N LEU A 176 -4.58 -6.22 14.95
CA LEU A 176 -5.48 -5.60 13.97
C LEU A 176 -6.91 -5.41 14.50
N VAL A 177 -7.27 -6.02 15.63
CA VAL A 177 -8.66 -6.03 16.14
C VAL A 177 -8.92 -4.97 17.22
N ASP A 178 -7.96 -4.08 17.44
CA ASP A 178 -8.06 -3.00 18.42
C ASP A 178 -8.97 -1.86 17.92
N ASP A 179 -9.57 -1.10 18.85
CA ASP A 179 -10.41 0.07 18.53
C ASP A 179 -9.59 1.15 17.78
N PRO A 180 -9.99 1.53 16.54
CA PRO A 180 -9.33 2.58 15.75
C PRO A 180 -9.29 3.96 16.38
N ARG A 181 -10.05 4.22 17.46
CA ARG A 181 -10.03 5.49 18.21
C ARG A 181 -9.13 5.43 19.45
N SER A 182 -8.69 4.24 19.86
CA SER A 182 -7.83 4.04 21.02
C SER A 182 -6.51 4.79 20.88
N LEU A 183 -5.98 5.27 22.01
CA LEU A 183 -4.65 5.89 22.09
C LEU A 183 -3.51 4.87 21.94
N ASN A 184 -3.82 3.57 22.05
CA ASN A 184 -2.86 2.47 21.89
C ASN A 184 -3.13 1.63 20.63
N TRP A 185 -3.91 2.17 19.68
CA TRP A 185 -4.36 1.44 18.50
C TRP A 185 -3.19 0.89 17.66
N CYS A 186 -3.26 -0.40 17.31
CA CYS A 186 -2.20 -1.17 16.65
C CYS A 186 -0.84 -1.07 17.37
N GLY A 187 -0.85 -0.95 18.70
CA GLY A 187 0.34 -0.87 19.53
C GLY A 187 1.11 0.46 19.48
N HIS A 188 0.57 1.47 18.79
CA HIS A 188 1.20 2.79 18.73
C HIS A 188 0.68 3.72 19.84
N GLN A 189 1.55 4.60 20.34
CA GLN A 189 1.18 5.66 21.30
C GLN A 189 0.68 6.90 20.57
N TRP A 190 -0.60 6.91 20.24
CA TRP A 190 -1.25 8.02 19.55
C TRP A 190 -1.44 9.23 20.48
N SER A 191 -1.27 10.42 19.91
CA SER A 191 -1.66 11.66 20.59
C SER A 191 -3.17 11.69 20.88
N GLN A 192 -3.56 12.52 21.85
CA GLN A 192 -4.96 12.93 21.98
C GLN A 192 -5.48 13.53 20.68
N TRP A 193 -6.78 13.38 20.45
CA TRP A 193 -7.47 14.03 19.35
C TRP A 193 -7.49 15.55 19.57
N GLN A 194 -7.15 16.29 18.52
CA GLN A 194 -7.19 17.76 18.52
C GLN A 194 -7.71 18.29 17.19
N PRO A 195 -8.32 19.49 17.15
CA PRO A 195 -8.76 20.11 15.91
C PRO A 195 -7.62 20.20 14.89
N LEU A 196 -7.87 19.78 13.64
CA LEU A 196 -6.86 19.75 12.58
C LEU A 196 -6.18 21.12 12.39
N SER A 197 -6.95 22.20 12.47
CA SER A 197 -6.48 23.59 12.37
C SER A 197 -5.46 23.95 13.47
N THR A 198 -5.65 23.44 14.69
CA THR A 198 -4.70 23.60 15.80
C THR A 198 -3.44 22.78 15.58
N VAL A 199 -3.59 21.52 15.17
CA VAL A 199 -2.47 20.58 14.98
C VAL A 199 -1.50 21.06 13.91
N VAL A 200 -1.98 21.59 12.77
CA VAL A 200 -1.11 22.10 11.71
C VAL A 200 -0.25 23.29 12.14
N GLN A 201 -0.71 24.08 13.12
CA GLN A 201 0.05 25.20 13.67
C GLN A 201 1.16 24.71 14.60
N GLN A 202 0.83 23.76 15.48
CA GLN A 202 1.71 23.30 16.56
C GLN A 202 2.79 22.30 16.12
N LEU A 203 2.51 21.40 15.16
CA LEU A 203 3.48 20.36 14.81
C LEU A 203 4.74 20.94 14.16
N PRO A 204 5.94 20.41 14.47
CA PRO A 204 7.16 20.81 13.77
C PRO A 204 7.13 20.34 12.30
N ALA A 205 7.77 21.12 11.42
CA ALA A 205 7.67 20.92 9.97
C ALA A 205 8.49 19.73 9.43
N ASP A 206 9.51 19.32 10.19
CA ASP A 206 10.52 18.33 9.81
C ASP A 206 10.20 16.91 10.33
N LYS A 207 9.04 16.69 10.96
CA LYS A 207 8.72 15.42 11.61
C LYS A 207 7.96 14.46 10.71
N TYR A 208 8.56 13.29 10.50
CA TYR A 208 7.91 12.11 9.96
C TYR A 208 7.06 11.36 10.99
N GLY A 209 6.05 10.65 10.51
CA GLY A 209 5.18 9.84 11.36
C GLY A 209 3.95 9.29 10.65
N LEU A 210 2.99 8.86 11.47
CA LEU A 210 1.64 8.44 11.10
C LEU A 210 0.63 9.46 11.64
N TYR A 211 -0.50 9.58 10.97
CA TYR A 211 -1.63 10.39 11.43
C TYR A 211 -2.95 9.75 11.00
N ARG A 212 -4.00 10.05 11.75
CA ARG A 212 -5.37 9.66 11.46
C ARG A 212 -6.29 10.86 11.65
N LEU A 213 -7.29 10.95 10.79
CA LEU A 213 -8.30 12.00 10.79
C LEU A 213 -9.67 11.40 11.10
N GLN A 214 -10.45 12.10 11.91
CA GLN A 214 -11.87 11.80 12.14
C GLN A 214 -12.71 13.07 12.01
N SER A 215 -14.01 12.90 11.84
CA SER A 215 -14.96 13.99 12.04
C SER A 215 -15.23 14.15 13.53
N ALA A 216 -15.40 15.38 14.01
CA ALA A 216 -15.91 15.63 15.37
C ALA A 216 -17.41 15.26 15.51
N HIS A 217 -18.13 15.12 14.40
CA HIS A 217 -19.58 14.91 14.38
C HIS A 217 -19.99 13.51 13.92
N GLN A 218 -19.18 12.86 13.09
CA GLN A 218 -19.45 11.52 12.58
C GLN A 218 -18.59 10.48 13.29
N THR A 219 -19.11 9.28 13.41
CA THR A 219 -18.37 8.14 13.97
C THR A 219 -17.47 7.52 12.92
N GLY A 220 -16.22 7.22 13.28
CA GLY A 220 -15.26 6.52 12.41
C GLY A 220 -14.13 7.42 11.89
N LEU A 221 -13.09 6.79 11.33
CA LEU A 221 -11.97 7.51 10.72
C LEU A 221 -12.33 7.94 9.29
N VAL A 222 -11.91 9.14 8.94
CA VAL A 222 -12.04 9.70 7.59
C VAL A 222 -10.82 9.33 6.75
N TYR A 223 -9.62 9.35 7.35
CA TYR A 223 -8.37 9.12 6.63
C TYR A 223 -7.26 8.63 7.54
N ILE A 224 -6.38 7.79 7.00
CA ILE A 224 -5.15 7.35 7.66
C ILE A 224 -3.99 7.66 6.70
N GLY A 225 -2.92 8.22 7.25
CA GLY A 225 -1.80 8.68 6.45
C GLY A 225 -0.44 8.56 7.13
N GLN A 226 0.61 8.62 6.30
CA GLN A 226 1.99 8.74 6.76
C GLN A 226 2.78 9.84 6.02
N GLY A 227 3.97 10.16 6.55
CA GLY A 227 4.97 11.01 5.88
C GLY A 227 5.37 12.19 6.76
N LEU A 228 5.76 13.31 6.13
CA LEU A 228 5.95 14.59 6.81
C LEU A 228 4.59 15.08 7.33
N VAL A 229 4.32 14.86 8.62
CA VAL A 229 2.96 14.93 9.17
C VAL A 229 2.38 16.33 8.99
N LYS A 230 3.08 17.39 9.42
CA LYS A 230 2.62 18.79 9.26
C LYS A 230 2.33 19.14 7.80
N ALA A 231 3.21 18.74 6.87
CA ALA A 231 3.06 19.06 5.46
C ALA A 231 1.82 18.36 4.85
N ARG A 232 1.60 17.09 5.19
CA ARG A 232 0.44 16.32 4.73
C ARG A 232 -0.88 16.84 5.31
N LEU A 233 -0.92 17.13 6.61
CA LEU A 233 -2.09 17.71 7.27
C LEU A 233 -2.47 19.08 6.68
N ASN A 234 -1.49 19.92 6.34
CA ASN A 234 -1.74 21.18 5.64
C ASN A 234 -2.39 20.98 4.25
N ILE A 235 -2.00 19.93 3.51
CA ILE A 235 -2.64 19.60 2.23
C ILE A 235 -4.11 19.23 2.46
N HIS A 236 -4.39 18.38 3.46
CA HIS A 236 -5.76 17.95 3.77
C HIS A 236 -6.64 19.10 4.25
N LEU A 237 -6.12 19.96 5.13
CA LEU A 237 -6.82 21.17 5.56
C LEU A 237 -7.13 22.08 4.37
N LYS A 238 -6.16 22.32 3.48
CA LYS A 238 -6.38 23.09 2.26
C LYS A 238 -7.45 22.46 1.36
N LYS A 239 -7.52 21.13 1.26
CA LYS A 239 -8.57 20.44 0.49
C LYS A 239 -9.95 20.63 1.11
N ALA A 240 -10.06 20.51 2.44
CA ALA A 240 -11.32 20.69 3.17
C ALA A 240 -11.88 22.12 3.04
N SER A 241 -11.00 23.12 2.95
CA SER A 241 -11.38 24.54 2.83
C SER A 241 -11.55 25.05 1.39
N LYS A 242 -11.42 24.19 0.36
CA LYS A 242 -11.65 24.63 -1.02
C LYS A 242 -13.14 24.90 -1.25
N PRO A 243 -13.51 25.89 -2.07
CA PRO A 243 -14.90 26.10 -2.44
C PRO A 243 -15.40 24.93 -3.33
N PRO A 244 -16.69 24.56 -3.29
CA PRO A 244 -17.22 23.36 -3.93
C PRO A 244 -16.83 23.18 -5.40
N GLU A 245 -16.76 24.27 -6.17
CA GLU A 245 -16.42 24.26 -7.59
C GLU A 245 -14.96 23.91 -7.90
N LYS A 246 -14.09 23.81 -6.88
CA LYS A 246 -12.65 23.48 -7.01
C LYS A 246 -12.26 22.21 -6.24
N GLN A 247 -13.21 21.52 -5.63
CA GLN A 247 -12.94 20.33 -4.84
C GLN A 247 -12.64 19.13 -5.76
N ASP A 248 -11.68 18.30 -5.32
CA ASP A 248 -11.58 16.93 -5.82
C ASP A 248 -12.44 16.02 -4.95
N LYS A 249 -12.68 14.77 -5.40
CA LYS A 249 -13.51 13.81 -4.67
C LYS A 249 -13.09 13.62 -3.20
N GLN A 250 -11.79 13.73 -2.92
CA GLN A 250 -11.29 13.61 -1.56
C GLN A 250 -11.60 14.86 -0.72
N GLY A 251 -11.48 16.04 -1.32
CA GLY A 251 -11.86 17.32 -0.72
C GLY A 251 -13.34 17.38 -0.35
N GLU A 252 -14.22 16.91 -1.23
CA GLU A 252 -15.68 16.81 -0.95
C GLU A 252 -15.97 16.00 0.33
N VAL A 253 -15.29 14.86 0.49
CA VAL A 253 -15.42 14.01 1.69
C VAL A 253 -14.87 14.73 2.92
N PHE A 254 -13.72 15.42 2.81
CA PHE A 254 -13.16 16.17 3.93
C PHE A 254 -14.05 17.32 4.38
N THR A 255 -14.60 18.11 3.46
CA THR A 255 -15.55 19.19 3.77
C THR A 255 -16.81 18.65 4.44
N SER A 256 -17.36 17.52 3.93
CA SER A 256 -18.55 16.90 4.50
C SER A 256 -18.34 16.32 5.91
N ALA A 257 -17.08 16.08 6.29
CA ALA A 257 -16.69 15.54 7.58
C ALA A 257 -16.24 16.63 8.59
N GLU A 258 -16.31 17.91 8.23
CA GLU A 258 -15.88 19.00 9.12
C GLU A 258 -16.74 19.11 10.40
N PRO A 259 -16.16 19.59 11.52
CA PRO A 259 -14.75 19.90 11.69
C PRO A 259 -13.91 18.62 11.85
N LEU A 260 -12.74 18.62 11.23
CA LEU A 260 -11.80 17.50 11.29
C LEU A 260 -10.94 17.58 12.55
N GLU A 261 -10.75 16.43 13.20
CA GLU A 261 -9.78 16.22 14.26
C GLU A 261 -8.65 15.31 13.80
N CYS A 262 -7.47 15.48 14.39
CA CYS A 262 -6.28 14.72 14.08
C CYS A 262 -5.67 14.12 15.34
N SER A 263 -5.18 12.90 15.20
CA SER A 263 -4.33 12.21 16.17
C SER A 263 -3.12 11.64 15.41
N TRP A 264 -1.94 11.65 16.02
CA TRP A 264 -0.69 11.34 15.33
C TRP A 264 0.33 10.60 16.19
N VAL A 265 1.33 10.02 15.53
CA VAL A 265 2.50 9.36 16.11
C VAL A 265 3.72 9.86 15.35
N LEU A 266 4.69 10.47 16.03
CA LEU A 266 5.92 10.94 15.40
C LEU A 266 7.05 9.94 15.63
N ASN A 267 7.78 9.62 14.56
CA ASN A 267 8.97 8.77 14.63
C ASN A 267 9.88 9.09 13.43
N GLN A 268 11.13 9.45 13.71
CA GLN A 268 12.11 9.83 12.67
C GLN A 268 12.95 8.65 12.17
N ASP A 269 12.93 7.53 12.89
CA ASP A 269 13.77 6.36 12.61
C ASP A 269 13.13 5.46 11.53
N TRP A 270 11.81 5.54 11.36
CA TRP A 270 11.13 4.79 10.32
C TRP A 270 11.55 5.25 8.92
N HIS A 271 11.96 4.30 8.08
CA HIS A 271 12.15 4.53 6.65
C HIS A 271 10.80 4.58 5.91
N LEU A 272 10.82 5.02 4.65
CA LEU A 272 9.60 5.16 3.85
C LEU A 272 8.81 3.84 3.74
N HIS A 273 9.47 2.72 3.43
CA HIS A 273 8.78 1.44 3.28
C HIS A 273 8.17 0.98 4.60
N GLN A 274 8.84 1.24 5.72
CA GLN A 274 8.37 0.91 7.06
C GLN A 274 7.13 1.74 7.44
N ARG A 275 7.10 3.04 7.11
CA ARG A 275 5.88 3.85 7.30
C ARG A 275 4.72 3.37 6.44
N LEU A 276 4.98 2.93 5.20
CA LEU A 276 3.94 2.36 4.34
C LEU A 276 3.41 1.03 4.90
N GLU A 277 4.28 0.20 5.48
CA GLU A 277 3.90 -1.03 6.18
C GLU A 277 2.96 -0.74 7.36
N LEU A 278 3.32 0.23 8.21
CA LEU A 278 2.49 0.61 9.36
C LEU A 278 1.16 1.26 8.93
N GLU A 279 1.18 2.17 7.96
CA GLU A 279 -0.03 2.77 7.38
C GLU A 279 -0.97 1.69 6.83
N ASN A 280 -0.41 0.66 6.17
CA ASN A 280 -1.18 -0.47 5.66
C ASN A 280 -1.87 -1.25 6.79
N ASP A 281 -1.14 -1.53 7.89
CA ASP A 281 -1.69 -2.23 9.07
C ASP A 281 -2.83 -1.45 9.73
N LEU A 282 -2.73 -0.12 9.78
CA LEU A 282 -3.80 0.74 10.29
C LEU A 282 -5.04 0.73 9.41
N ILE A 283 -4.87 0.81 8.08
CA ILE A 283 -5.99 0.74 7.13
C ILE A 283 -6.66 -0.63 7.20
N ALA A 284 -5.87 -1.71 7.28
CA ALA A 284 -6.36 -3.07 7.44
C ALA A 284 -7.16 -3.25 8.74
N SER A 285 -6.62 -2.76 9.87
CA SER A 285 -7.30 -2.81 11.17
C SER A 285 -8.63 -2.07 11.13
N HIS A 286 -8.67 -0.86 10.58
CA HIS A 286 -9.91 -0.10 10.46
C HIS A 286 -10.95 -0.88 9.64
N LEU A 287 -10.55 -1.41 8.48
CA LEU A 287 -11.44 -2.21 7.65
C LEU A 287 -11.93 -3.47 8.36
N LEU A 288 -11.05 -4.18 9.06
CA LEU A 288 -11.41 -5.41 9.77
C LEU A 288 -12.45 -5.15 10.87
N VAL A 289 -12.26 -4.08 11.65
CA VAL A 289 -13.10 -3.75 12.80
C VAL A 289 -14.43 -3.11 12.36
N THR A 290 -14.37 -2.16 11.43
CA THR A 290 -15.54 -1.33 11.04
C THR A 290 -16.25 -1.86 9.80
N GLU A 291 -15.67 -2.83 9.11
CA GLU A 291 -16.16 -3.37 7.82
C GLU A 291 -16.17 -2.33 6.70
N GLN A 292 -15.51 -1.18 6.92
CA GLN A 292 -15.45 -0.06 5.99
C GLN A 292 -14.01 0.45 5.84
N VAL A 293 -13.68 0.85 4.62
CA VAL A 293 -12.46 1.62 4.35
C VAL A 293 -12.72 3.07 4.79
N PRO A 294 -11.75 3.79 5.41
CA PRO A 294 -11.96 5.19 5.77
C PRO A 294 -12.42 6.02 4.57
N ALA A 295 -13.41 6.88 4.77
CA ALA A 295 -14.20 7.46 3.69
C ALA A 295 -13.39 8.19 2.63
N ALA A 296 -12.29 8.85 3.00
CA ALA A 296 -11.41 9.58 2.07
C ALA A 296 -10.18 8.77 1.63
N GLN A 297 -10.04 7.53 2.08
CA GLN A 297 -8.88 6.69 1.78
C GLN A 297 -8.86 6.32 0.30
N PHE A 298 -7.67 6.35 -0.30
CA PHE A 298 -7.42 5.98 -1.70
C PHE A 298 -8.15 6.80 -2.79
N MET A 299 -8.73 7.96 -2.44
CA MET A 299 -9.47 8.84 -3.36
C MET A 299 -8.64 9.99 -3.97
N GLY A 300 -7.44 10.24 -3.43
CA GLY A 300 -6.54 11.33 -3.85
C GLY A 300 -5.48 10.94 -4.85
#